data_AF-A0A0P0Z910-F1
#
_entry.id   AF-A0A0P0Z910-F1
#
_cell.length_a   1.000
_cell.length_b   1.000
_cell.length_c   1.000
_cell.angle_alpha   90.00
_cell.angle_beta   90.00
_cell.angle_gamma   90.00
#
_symmetry.space_group_name_H-M   'P 1'
#
loop_
_entity.id
_entity.type
_entity.pdbx_description
1 polymer ?
#
loop_
_entity_poly.entity_id
_entity_poly.type
_entity_poly.pdbx_seq_one_letter_code
_entity_poly.pdbx_strand_id
1 'polypeptide(L)'
;MTREDVRDLAIEGLEDVVVARLEEGDVTEDEAAERIARALTSEGIEMAPPGTGRANLHATKPGLLLANRTLIDALNRIDPGITAATLAEFAPVAEHRMVATVKIIPLAVPGRAVDDAVRAVSSGEALRLAPFRGRGVGLVQTQLPVVKTATLDKTRRVLERRLSVSGSRLEREARCAHDEGEIADTLLDAGPGEDLTIVFGASAVIDADDVVPAAIRRAGGEVIHLGMPVDPGNLLLLGRIGKRTILGAPGCARSSVENGFDWILNRILADLEVGPEDIVGLGVGGLLMEIASRPQLREAVRRDAAADGRVHILVLAAGRSSRMGGPNKLLARFEGKPLIRRTVDTALASRASGVTVVTGYMRDAIAAALDGADVRLVHNPRHADGLSTSLSAGFAAVAGECSGILVLLADQPLLTVADLDRMIGAFDPTGPGSIVLATDGGRRGNPVILSTAFAPAIASLEGDVGARAIVQSNADVIREVEIGRAASLDVDTPALMREAGGVFE
;
A
#
# COMPACT_ATOMS: atom_id res chain seq x y z
N MET A 1 42.91 -14.12 -23.87
CA MET A 1 43.89 -13.16 -23.33
C MET A 1 44.88 -12.77 -24.40
N THR A 2 45.14 -11.47 -24.53
CA THR A 2 46.20 -10.90 -25.37
C THR A 2 47.54 -10.93 -24.63
N ARG A 3 48.64 -10.58 -25.31
CA ARG A 3 49.95 -10.40 -24.65
C ARG A 3 49.99 -9.19 -23.72
N GLU A 4 49.11 -8.22 -23.93
CA GLU A 4 48.97 -7.03 -23.09
C GLU A 4 48.31 -7.42 -21.77
N ASP A 5 47.18 -8.15 -21.82
CA ASP A 5 46.49 -8.67 -20.63
C ASP A 5 47.43 -9.46 -19.71
N VAL A 6 48.31 -10.29 -20.29
CA VAL A 6 49.28 -11.09 -19.51
C VAL A 6 50.32 -10.21 -18.81
N ARG A 7 50.76 -9.12 -19.45
CA ARG A 7 51.72 -8.18 -18.82
C ARG A 7 51.07 -7.41 -17.69
N ASP A 8 49.84 -6.95 -17.90
CA ASP A 8 49.12 -6.17 -16.89
C ASP A 8 48.86 -7.02 -15.65
N LEU A 9 48.42 -8.27 -15.81
CA LEU A 9 48.25 -9.21 -14.69
C LEU A 9 49.57 -9.48 -13.95
N ALA A 10 50.67 -9.62 -14.68
CA ALA A 10 51.99 -9.82 -14.07
C ALA A 10 52.49 -8.58 -13.30
N ILE A 11 52.16 -7.37 -13.77
CA ILE A 11 52.47 -6.11 -13.05
C ILE A 11 51.70 -6.03 -11.73
N GLU A 12 50.44 -6.48 -11.72
CA GLU A 12 49.60 -6.57 -10.53
C GLU A 12 49.97 -7.75 -9.60
N GLY A 13 51.01 -8.52 -9.93
CA GLY A 13 51.52 -9.61 -9.11
C GLY A 13 50.68 -10.89 -9.15
N LEU A 14 49.85 -11.08 -10.17
CA LEU A 14 49.06 -12.31 -10.37
C LEU A 14 49.89 -13.35 -11.13
N GLU A 15 50.28 -14.41 -10.42
CA GLU A 15 51.10 -15.51 -10.98
C GLU A 15 50.27 -16.65 -11.60
N ASP A 16 49.03 -16.83 -11.12
CA ASP A 16 48.10 -17.88 -11.56
C ASP A 16 46.76 -17.29 -12.00
N VAL A 17 46.20 -17.81 -13.10
CA VAL A 17 44.88 -17.42 -13.61
C VAL A 17 44.01 -18.67 -13.77
N VAL A 18 42.82 -18.63 -13.17
CA VAL A 18 41.80 -19.66 -13.38
C VAL A 18 40.99 -19.30 -14.63
N VAL A 19 40.98 -20.21 -15.61
CA VAL A 19 40.23 -20.03 -16.87
C VAL A 19 39.19 -21.12 -17.03
N ALA A 20 38.04 -20.76 -17.60
CA ALA A 20 37.08 -21.76 -18.07
C ALA A 20 37.59 -22.42 -19.35
N ARG A 21 37.50 -23.75 -19.39
CA ARG A 21 37.77 -24.54 -20.60
C ARG A 21 36.45 -25.07 -21.12
N LEU A 22 36.06 -24.59 -22.30
CA LEU A 22 34.87 -24.98 -23.03
C LEU A 22 35.02 -26.41 -23.58
N GLU A 23 33.93 -27.18 -23.54
CA GLU A 23 33.83 -28.46 -24.25
C GLU A 23 33.52 -28.23 -25.75
N GLU A 24 33.76 -29.25 -26.57
CA GLU A 24 33.40 -29.19 -27.98
C GLU A 24 31.86 -29.10 -28.14
N GLY A 25 31.38 -28.05 -28.80
CA GLY A 25 29.96 -27.79 -28.99
C GLY A 25 29.31 -26.93 -27.90
N ASP A 26 30.07 -26.43 -26.92
CA ASP A 26 29.59 -25.41 -25.99
C ASP A 26 29.38 -24.05 -26.67
N VAL A 27 28.41 -23.32 -26.16
CA VAL A 27 28.07 -21.95 -26.57
C VAL A 27 28.32 -21.03 -25.39
N THR A 28 29.01 -19.91 -25.62
CA THR A 28 29.37 -18.95 -24.57
C THR A 28 28.12 -18.29 -23.96
N GLU A 29 28.22 -17.84 -22.72
CA GLU A 29 27.10 -17.30 -21.95
C GLU A 29 26.33 -16.18 -22.67
N ASP A 30 27.03 -15.26 -23.34
CA ASP A 30 26.40 -14.13 -24.04
C ASP A 30 25.72 -14.58 -25.33
N GLU A 31 26.37 -15.47 -26.10
CA GLU A 31 25.78 -16.03 -27.32
C GLU A 31 24.53 -16.87 -26.99
N ALA A 32 24.60 -17.70 -25.96
CA ALA A 32 23.46 -18.51 -25.52
C ALA A 32 22.30 -17.64 -25.02
N ALA A 33 22.58 -16.62 -24.21
CA ALA A 33 21.58 -15.68 -23.72
C ALA A 33 20.90 -14.94 -24.89
N GLU A 34 21.68 -14.47 -25.87
CA GLU A 34 21.17 -13.76 -27.04
C GLU A 34 20.24 -14.64 -27.88
N ARG A 35 20.65 -15.87 -28.18
CA ARG A 35 19.88 -16.77 -29.04
C ARG A 35 18.52 -17.10 -28.45
N ILE A 36 18.48 -17.37 -27.14
CA ILE A 36 17.24 -17.69 -26.43
C ILE A 36 16.36 -16.44 -26.28
N ALA A 37 16.93 -15.30 -25.87
CA ALA A 37 16.17 -14.08 -25.73
C ALA A 37 15.60 -13.59 -27.07
N ARG A 38 16.34 -13.76 -28.17
CA ARG A 38 15.85 -13.48 -29.52
C ARG A 38 14.61 -14.31 -29.86
N ALA A 39 14.58 -15.59 -29.49
CA ALA A 39 13.41 -16.45 -29.68
C ALA A 39 12.21 -16.07 -28.80
N LEU A 40 12.42 -15.30 -27.73
CA LEU A 40 11.38 -14.75 -26.86
C LEU A 40 10.88 -13.35 -27.29
N THR A 41 11.48 -12.74 -28.31
CA THR A 41 11.00 -11.45 -28.84
C THR A 41 9.67 -11.63 -29.57
N SER A 42 8.83 -10.59 -29.52
CA SER A 42 7.50 -10.59 -30.13
C SER A 42 7.13 -9.18 -30.57
N GLU A 43 5.98 -8.99 -31.21
CA GLU A 43 5.44 -7.65 -31.39
C GLU A 43 5.27 -6.97 -30.01
N GLY A 44 5.87 -5.79 -29.86
CA GLY A 44 5.84 -5.03 -28.61
C GLY A 44 6.90 -5.41 -27.58
N ILE A 45 7.75 -6.42 -27.83
CA ILE A 45 8.79 -6.86 -26.89
C ILE A 45 10.14 -6.96 -27.61
N GLU A 46 11.09 -6.15 -27.16
CA GLU A 46 12.42 -6.05 -27.77
C GLU A 46 13.51 -6.48 -26.81
N MET A 47 14.58 -7.05 -27.36
CA MET A 47 15.75 -7.49 -26.62
C MET A 47 16.80 -6.37 -26.55
N ALA A 48 17.32 -6.09 -25.36
CA ALA A 48 18.50 -5.25 -25.17
C ALA A 48 19.79 -6.04 -25.45
N PRO A 49 20.93 -5.38 -25.77
CA PRO A 49 22.20 -6.08 -25.99
C PRO A 49 22.55 -7.03 -24.83
N PRO A 50 22.94 -8.28 -25.12
CA PRO A 50 23.36 -9.23 -24.10
C PRO A 50 24.66 -8.79 -23.44
N GLY A 51 24.89 -9.25 -22.21
CA GLY A 51 26.19 -9.12 -21.54
C GLY A 51 26.23 -9.86 -20.22
N THR A 52 27.39 -10.41 -19.88
CA THR A 52 27.63 -11.19 -18.64
C THR A 52 26.65 -12.34 -18.48
N GLY A 53 26.38 -13.06 -19.57
CA GLY A 53 25.46 -14.18 -19.63
C GLY A 53 23.99 -13.80 -19.48
N ARG A 54 23.63 -12.53 -19.69
CA ARG A 54 22.27 -12.04 -19.47
C ARG A 54 21.76 -11.29 -20.69
N ALA A 55 20.51 -11.57 -21.07
CA ALA A 55 19.77 -10.80 -22.06
C ALA A 55 18.43 -10.36 -21.47
N ASN A 56 18.10 -9.06 -21.59
CA ASN A 56 16.88 -8.47 -21.04
C ASN A 56 15.90 -8.15 -22.16
N LEU A 57 14.62 -8.44 -21.93
CA LEU A 57 13.53 -8.09 -22.84
C LEU A 57 12.70 -6.96 -22.22
N HIS A 58 12.35 -5.97 -23.04
CA HIS A 58 11.65 -4.75 -22.63
C HIS A 58 10.39 -4.54 -23.47
N ALA A 59 9.34 -4.03 -22.83
CA ALA A 59 8.15 -3.58 -23.54
C ALA A 59 8.47 -2.32 -24.35
N THR A 60 7.95 -2.23 -25.57
CA THR A 60 8.12 -1.04 -26.43
C THR A 60 6.97 -0.06 -26.32
N LYS A 61 5.87 -0.44 -25.63
CA LYS A 61 4.69 0.38 -25.40
C LYS A 61 4.08 0.08 -24.04
N PRO A 62 3.24 0.98 -23.48
CA PRO A 62 2.42 0.65 -22.33
C PRO A 62 1.38 -0.42 -22.66
N GLY A 63 1.17 -1.38 -21.77
CA GLY A 63 0.23 -2.48 -21.99
C GLY A 63 0.24 -3.54 -20.88
N LEU A 64 -0.31 -4.71 -21.20
CA LEU A 64 -0.26 -5.90 -20.35
C LEU A 64 0.68 -6.94 -20.94
N LEU A 65 1.55 -7.51 -20.10
CA LEU A 65 2.35 -8.67 -20.47
C LEU A 65 1.46 -9.92 -20.51
N LEU A 66 1.57 -10.71 -21.58
CA LEU A 66 1.03 -12.05 -21.67
C LEU A 66 2.20 -13.01 -21.73
N ALA A 67 2.27 -13.91 -20.76
CA ALA A 67 3.38 -14.84 -20.60
C ALA A 67 2.84 -16.27 -20.57
N ASN A 68 3.20 -17.07 -21.57
CA ASN A 68 2.78 -18.45 -21.64
C ASN A 68 3.60 -19.29 -20.67
N ARG A 69 3.03 -19.55 -19.48
CA ARG A 69 3.65 -20.37 -18.44
C ARG A 69 4.17 -21.71 -18.98
N THR A 70 3.40 -22.40 -19.82
CA THR A 70 3.78 -23.73 -20.33
C THR A 70 5.08 -23.67 -21.14
N LEU A 71 5.25 -22.65 -21.99
CA LEU A 71 6.44 -22.48 -22.83
C LEU A 71 7.65 -22.02 -22.03
N ILE A 72 7.45 -21.07 -21.09
CA ILE A 72 8.52 -20.60 -20.20
C ILE A 72 9.01 -21.74 -19.29
N ASP A 73 8.10 -22.53 -18.71
CA ASP A 73 8.48 -23.68 -17.91
C ASP A 73 9.15 -24.76 -18.76
N ALA A 74 8.75 -24.95 -20.02
CA ALA A 74 9.39 -25.90 -20.92
C ALA A 74 10.86 -25.51 -21.19
N LEU A 75 11.13 -24.23 -21.44
CA LEU A 75 12.50 -23.69 -21.57
C LEU A 75 13.30 -23.94 -20.28
N ASN A 76 12.75 -23.59 -19.13
CA ASN A 76 13.44 -23.68 -17.84
C ASN A 76 13.73 -25.12 -17.38
N ARG A 77 13.11 -26.13 -18.00
CA ARG A 77 13.38 -27.55 -17.71
C ARG A 77 14.54 -28.13 -18.52
N ILE A 78 15.03 -27.44 -19.56
CA ILE A 78 16.01 -27.99 -20.50
C ILE A 78 17.37 -28.22 -19.84
N ASP A 79 17.91 -27.19 -19.17
CA ASP A 79 19.25 -27.24 -18.58
C ASP A 79 19.29 -26.32 -17.35
N PRO A 80 19.86 -26.76 -16.21
CA PRO A 80 19.91 -25.96 -14.99
C PRO A 80 20.76 -24.68 -15.12
N GLY A 81 21.67 -24.61 -16.11
CA GLY A 81 22.46 -23.43 -16.43
C GLY A 81 21.72 -22.39 -17.29
N ILE A 82 20.53 -22.72 -17.80
CA ILE A 82 19.70 -21.84 -18.64
C ILE A 82 18.43 -21.47 -17.88
N THR A 83 18.20 -20.17 -17.68
CA THR A 83 16.99 -19.69 -17.01
C THR A 83 16.34 -18.55 -17.76
N ALA A 84 15.02 -18.51 -17.77
CA ALA A 84 14.20 -17.39 -18.22
C ALA A 84 13.18 -17.03 -17.12
N ALA A 85 13.12 -15.75 -16.78
CA ALA A 85 12.17 -15.20 -15.80
C ALA A 85 11.35 -14.08 -16.44
N THR A 86 10.07 -13.97 -16.08
CA THR A 86 9.13 -12.97 -16.61
C THR A 86 8.45 -12.23 -15.47
N LEU A 87 7.87 -11.06 -15.73
CA LEU A 87 6.80 -10.53 -14.88
C LEU A 87 5.60 -11.51 -14.90
N ALA A 88 4.69 -11.34 -13.94
CA ALA A 88 3.44 -12.10 -13.93
C ALA A 88 2.62 -11.83 -15.21
N GLU A 89 1.87 -12.83 -15.66
CA GLU A 89 0.87 -12.64 -16.70
C GLU A 89 -0.14 -11.56 -16.28
N PHE A 90 -0.56 -10.72 -17.22
CA PHE A 90 -1.37 -9.53 -17.04
C PHE A 90 -0.74 -8.42 -16.19
N ALA A 91 0.57 -8.47 -15.91
CA ALA A 91 1.25 -7.35 -15.27
C ALA A 91 1.18 -6.10 -16.16
N PRO A 92 0.71 -4.94 -15.65
CA PRO A 92 0.77 -3.69 -16.38
C PRO A 92 2.22 -3.22 -16.49
N VAL A 93 2.62 -2.84 -17.70
CA VAL A 93 3.99 -2.41 -18.00
C VAL A 93 3.95 -1.04 -18.67
N ALA A 94 4.94 -0.21 -18.31
CA ALA A 94 5.23 1.02 -19.03
C ALA A 94 6.16 0.73 -20.22
N GLU A 95 6.25 1.69 -21.14
CA GLU A 95 7.26 1.66 -22.18
C GLU A 95 8.68 1.55 -21.56
N HIS A 96 9.54 0.78 -22.21
CA HIS A 96 10.90 0.42 -21.79
C HIS A 96 10.99 -0.37 -20.48
N ARG A 97 9.87 -0.79 -19.86
CA ARG A 97 9.91 -1.65 -18.68
C ARG A 97 10.45 -3.03 -19.08
N MET A 98 11.42 -3.54 -18.31
CA MET A 98 11.88 -4.92 -18.44
C MET A 98 10.74 -5.89 -18.08
N VAL A 99 10.41 -6.78 -19.00
CA VAL A 99 9.31 -7.75 -18.89
C VAL A 99 9.79 -9.19 -18.72
N ALA A 100 10.99 -9.49 -19.22
CA ALA A 100 11.62 -10.79 -19.06
C ALA A 100 13.14 -10.69 -19.10
N THR A 101 13.82 -11.71 -18.60
CA THR A 101 15.28 -11.86 -18.70
C THR A 101 15.66 -13.30 -18.90
N VAL A 102 16.64 -13.54 -19.76
CA VAL A 102 17.34 -14.82 -19.89
C VAL A 102 18.67 -14.68 -19.17
N LYS A 103 19.01 -15.67 -18.34
CA LYS A 103 20.29 -15.77 -17.65
C LYS A 103 20.91 -17.15 -17.91
N ILE A 104 22.10 -17.11 -18.48
CA ILE A 104 23.03 -18.22 -18.53
C ILE A 104 23.93 -18.10 -17.29
N ILE A 105 23.92 -19.13 -16.46
CA ILE A 105 24.59 -19.15 -15.16
C ILE A 105 26.09 -19.48 -15.29
N PRO A 106 26.49 -20.56 -15.98
CA PRO A 106 27.90 -20.84 -16.24
C PRO A 106 28.43 -19.97 -17.39
N LEU A 107 29.76 -19.93 -17.54
CA LEU A 107 30.42 -19.19 -18.64
C LEU A 107 30.09 -19.73 -20.04
N ALA A 108 29.56 -20.95 -20.11
CA ALA A 108 28.99 -21.56 -21.30
C ALA A 108 28.09 -22.74 -20.97
N VAL A 109 27.23 -23.10 -21.93
CA VAL A 109 26.31 -24.24 -21.86
C VAL A 109 26.39 -25.07 -23.14
N PRO A 110 25.99 -26.35 -23.13
CA PRO A 110 25.98 -27.17 -24.33
C PRO A 110 25.08 -26.57 -25.43
N GLY A 111 25.59 -26.41 -26.65
CA GLY A 111 24.83 -25.79 -27.75
C GLY A 111 23.51 -26.50 -28.07
N ARG A 112 23.46 -27.82 -27.89
CA ARG A 112 22.22 -28.61 -28.02
C ARG A 112 21.11 -28.14 -27.05
N ALA A 113 21.48 -27.75 -25.83
CA ALA A 113 20.53 -27.28 -24.83
C ALA A 113 19.98 -25.89 -25.22
N VAL A 114 20.82 -25.02 -25.78
CA VAL A 114 20.39 -23.74 -26.35
C VAL A 114 19.41 -23.96 -27.50
N ASP A 115 19.70 -24.90 -28.40
CA ASP A 115 18.81 -25.25 -29.52
C ASP A 115 17.45 -25.77 -29.05
N ASP A 116 17.45 -26.64 -28.03
CA ASP A 116 16.23 -27.18 -27.42
C ASP A 116 15.41 -26.09 -26.73
N ALA A 117 16.07 -25.18 -25.99
CA ALA A 117 15.42 -24.03 -25.37
C ALA A 117 14.76 -23.11 -26.40
N VAL A 118 15.46 -22.79 -27.50
CA VAL A 118 14.92 -22.02 -28.62
C VAL A 118 13.73 -22.74 -29.26
N ARG A 119 13.84 -24.04 -29.53
CA ARG A 119 12.73 -24.84 -30.10
C ARG A 119 11.51 -24.85 -29.19
N ALA A 120 11.69 -24.98 -27.88
CA ALA A 120 10.61 -25.02 -26.92
C ALA A 120 9.73 -23.77 -27.02
N VAL A 121 10.35 -22.57 -27.00
CA VAL A 121 9.60 -21.31 -27.04
C VAL A 121 9.16 -20.91 -28.45
N SER A 122 9.80 -21.42 -29.50
CA SER A 122 9.41 -21.18 -30.89
C SER A 122 8.17 -21.98 -31.33
N SER A 123 7.70 -22.92 -30.51
CA SER A 123 6.50 -23.74 -30.81
C SER A 123 5.18 -22.98 -30.66
N GLY A 124 5.22 -21.77 -30.10
CA GLY A 124 4.09 -20.87 -29.95
C GLY A 124 4.55 -19.47 -29.56
N GLU A 125 3.62 -18.62 -29.13
CA GLU A 125 3.95 -17.28 -28.65
C GLU A 125 4.22 -17.33 -27.13
N ALA A 126 5.50 -17.37 -26.75
CA ALA A 126 5.90 -17.47 -25.35
C ALA A 126 5.64 -16.17 -24.57
N LEU A 127 5.89 -15.03 -25.20
CA LEU A 127 5.62 -13.70 -24.66
C LEU A 127 4.86 -12.88 -25.69
N ARG A 128 3.89 -12.09 -25.24
CA ARG A 128 3.20 -11.08 -26.06
C ARG A 128 2.94 -9.85 -25.22
N LEU A 129 3.01 -8.67 -25.84
CA LEU A 129 2.50 -7.44 -25.24
C LEU A 129 1.11 -7.14 -25.81
N ALA A 130 0.12 -6.98 -24.93
CA ALA A 130 -1.19 -6.44 -25.28
C ALA A 130 -1.19 -4.93 -25.00
N PRO A 131 -0.97 -4.06 -26.01
CA PRO A 131 -0.85 -2.63 -25.78
C PRO A 131 -2.18 -2.04 -25.30
N PHE A 132 -2.10 -1.06 -24.41
CA PHE A 132 -3.28 -0.31 -24.01
C PHE A 132 -3.84 0.51 -25.18
N ARG A 133 -5.17 0.62 -25.22
CA ARG A 133 -5.90 1.48 -26.16
C ARG A 133 -6.67 2.56 -25.42
N GLY A 134 -6.53 3.79 -25.87
CA GLY A 134 -7.32 4.91 -25.38
C GLY A 134 -8.78 4.73 -25.75
N ARG A 135 -9.67 4.78 -24.75
CA ARG A 135 -11.12 4.67 -24.90
C ARG A 135 -11.84 5.84 -24.27
N GLY A 136 -13.00 6.16 -24.83
CA GLY A 136 -13.99 6.99 -24.16
C GLY A 136 -14.74 6.17 -23.11
N VAL A 137 -14.75 6.65 -21.87
CA VAL A 137 -15.36 5.96 -20.72
C VAL A 137 -16.45 6.82 -20.11
N GLY A 138 -17.61 6.21 -19.84
CA GLY A 138 -18.68 6.81 -19.07
C GLY A 138 -18.57 6.46 -17.60
N LEU A 139 -18.92 7.41 -16.73
CA LEU A 139 -19.00 7.22 -15.29
C LEU A 139 -20.43 7.49 -14.83
N VAL A 140 -21.05 6.51 -14.20
CA VAL A 140 -22.33 6.66 -13.50
C VAL A 140 -22.07 6.54 -12.01
N GLN A 141 -22.38 7.58 -11.24
CA GLN A 141 -22.28 7.54 -9.78
C GLN A 141 -23.65 7.70 -9.15
N THR A 142 -24.09 6.69 -8.40
CA THR A 142 -25.37 6.76 -7.72
C THR A 142 -25.26 7.41 -6.36
N GLN A 143 -26.36 7.98 -5.88
CA GLN A 143 -26.41 8.78 -4.66
C GLN A 143 -27.47 8.27 -3.69
N LEU A 144 -27.11 8.25 -2.42
CA LEU A 144 -28.01 8.16 -1.26
C LEU A 144 -27.77 9.41 -0.39
N PRO A 145 -28.73 9.82 0.48
CA PRO A 145 -28.60 11.04 1.29
C PRO A 145 -27.32 11.14 2.13
N VAL A 146 -26.73 9.99 2.48
CA VAL A 146 -25.50 9.89 3.28
C VAL A 146 -24.21 10.08 2.48
N VAL A 147 -24.26 10.05 1.15
CA VAL A 147 -23.06 10.12 0.29
C VAL A 147 -22.71 11.58 0.02
N LYS A 148 -21.57 12.03 0.57
CA LYS A 148 -21.06 13.39 0.36
C LYS A 148 -20.58 13.61 -1.08
N THR A 149 -20.84 14.80 -1.64
CA THR A 149 -20.34 15.22 -2.97
C THR A 149 -18.83 15.04 -3.10
N ALA A 150 -18.07 15.36 -2.05
CA ALA A 150 -16.61 15.21 -2.03
C ALA A 150 -16.14 13.76 -2.29
N THR A 151 -16.92 12.75 -1.89
CA THR A 151 -16.63 11.33 -2.16
C THR A 151 -16.81 11.00 -3.63
N LEU A 152 -17.84 11.56 -4.27
CA LEU A 152 -18.10 11.40 -5.71
C LEU A 152 -17.00 12.08 -6.54
N ASP A 153 -16.59 13.29 -6.14
CA ASP A 153 -15.50 14.00 -6.80
C ASP A 153 -14.17 13.27 -6.62
N LYS A 154 -13.91 12.68 -5.46
CA LYS A 154 -12.73 11.82 -5.24
C LYS A 154 -12.76 10.61 -6.16
N THR A 155 -13.91 9.95 -6.28
CA THR A 155 -14.09 8.77 -7.13
C THR A 155 -13.78 9.10 -8.59
N ARG A 156 -14.32 10.21 -9.10
CA ARG A 156 -14.00 10.72 -10.43
C ARG A 156 -12.49 10.89 -10.62
N ARG A 157 -11.82 11.63 -9.73
CA ARG A 157 -10.37 11.89 -9.83
C ARG A 157 -9.53 10.61 -9.78
N VAL A 158 -9.92 9.64 -8.96
CA VAL A 158 -9.24 8.34 -8.87
C VAL A 158 -9.41 7.56 -10.17
N LEU A 159 -10.62 7.52 -10.72
CA LEU A 159 -10.88 6.83 -11.97
C LEU A 159 -10.14 7.50 -13.15
N GLU A 160 -10.17 8.83 -13.26
CA GLU A 160 -9.41 9.57 -14.29
C GLU A 160 -7.91 9.22 -14.25
N ARG A 161 -7.33 9.08 -13.05
CA ARG A 161 -5.94 8.66 -12.89
C ARG A 161 -5.72 7.23 -13.40
N ARG A 162 -6.61 6.28 -13.07
CA ARG A 162 -6.53 4.90 -13.56
C ARG A 162 -6.61 4.83 -15.09
N LEU A 163 -7.54 5.59 -15.69
CA LEU A 163 -7.71 5.66 -17.14
C LEU A 163 -6.54 6.32 -17.88
N SER A 164 -5.85 7.27 -17.24
CA SER A 164 -4.75 7.99 -17.89
C SER A 164 -3.59 7.09 -18.32
N VAL A 165 -3.37 5.97 -17.62
CA VAL A 165 -2.30 5.00 -17.90
C VAL A 165 -2.47 4.35 -19.28
N SER A 166 -3.73 4.12 -19.70
CA SER A 166 -4.03 3.53 -21.01
C SER A 166 -4.26 4.58 -22.11
N GLY A 167 -4.13 5.87 -21.78
CA GLY A 167 -4.57 6.97 -22.64
C GLY A 167 -6.09 7.11 -22.77
N SER A 168 -6.86 6.42 -21.91
CA SER A 168 -8.33 6.52 -21.88
C SER A 168 -8.78 7.79 -21.17
N ARG A 169 -10.00 8.23 -21.50
CA ARG A 169 -10.56 9.49 -21.00
C ARG A 169 -11.99 9.30 -20.52
N LEU A 170 -12.35 10.08 -19.52
CA LEU A 170 -13.73 10.15 -19.05
C LEU A 170 -14.50 11.14 -19.94
N GLU A 171 -15.39 10.62 -20.77
CA GLU A 171 -16.19 11.42 -21.71
C GLU A 171 -17.44 11.99 -21.06
N ARG A 172 -18.00 11.24 -20.10
CA ARG A 172 -19.24 11.57 -19.44
C ARG A 172 -19.19 11.19 -17.97
N GLU A 173 -19.72 12.07 -17.13
CA GLU A 173 -20.09 11.73 -15.76
C GLU A 173 -21.58 12.03 -15.58
N ALA A 174 -22.33 11.05 -15.09
CA ALA A 174 -23.70 11.22 -14.66
C ALA A 174 -23.83 10.86 -13.17
N ARG A 175 -24.65 11.63 -12.45
CA ARG A 175 -24.99 11.38 -11.05
C ARG A 175 -26.50 11.27 -10.93
N CYS A 176 -26.99 10.16 -10.39
CA CYS A 176 -28.42 9.87 -10.27
C CYS A 176 -28.74 9.26 -8.90
N ALA A 177 -30.01 9.14 -8.57
CA ALA A 177 -30.43 8.40 -7.38
C ALA A 177 -29.97 6.94 -7.46
N HIS A 178 -29.76 6.31 -6.31
CA HIS A 178 -29.56 4.87 -6.25
C HIS A 178 -30.90 4.13 -6.42
N ASP A 179 -31.42 4.21 -7.65
CA ASP A 179 -32.71 3.66 -8.08
C ASP A 179 -32.54 2.92 -9.42
N GLU A 180 -33.25 1.80 -9.57
CA GLU A 180 -33.13 0.93 -10.74
C GLU A 180 -33.48 1.66 -12.04
N GLY A 181 -34.55 2.46 -12.04
CA GLY A 181 -35.02 3.19 -13.20
C GLY A 181 -34.07 4.30 -13.60
N GLU A 182 -33.66 5.13 -12.63
CA GLU A 182 -32.73 6.23 -12.92
C GLU A 182 -31.38 5.75 -13.45
N ILE A 183 -30.85 4.64 -12.90
CA ILE A 183 -29.60 4.05 -13.41
C ILE A 183 -29.82 3.51 -14.82
N ALA A 184 -30.92 2.79 -15.08
CA ALA A 184 -31.22 2.25 -16.40
C ALA A 184 -31.31 3.36 -17.46
N ASP A 185 -32.03 4.44 -17.17
CA ASP A 185 -32.14 5.61 -18.05
C ASP A 185 -30.77 6.26 -18.30
N THR A 186 -29.96 6.40 -17.24
CA THR A 186 -28.60 6.95 -17.33
C THR A 186 -27.64 6.08 -18.16
N LEU A 187 -27.83 4.75 -18.12
CA LEU A 187 -27.09 3.80 -18.96
C LEU A 187 -27.54 3.90 -20.41
N LEU A 188 -28.83 4.13 -20.69
CA LEU A 188 -29.33 4.31 -22.06
C LEU A 188 -28.88 5.63 -22.70
N ASP A 189 -28.64 6.67 -21.90
CA ASP A 189 -28.15 8.00 -22.33
C ASP A 189 -26.61 8.06 -22.61
N ALA A 190 -26.01 6.94 -23.02
CA ALA A 190 -24.59 6.92 -23.33
C ALA A 190 -24.29 7.54 -24.71
N GLY A 191 -23.16 8.24 -24.82
CA GLY A 191 -22.74 8.89 -26.07
C GLY A 191 -22.20 7.92 -27.14
N PRO A 192 -22.20 8.32 -28.43
CA PRO A 192 -21.59 7.56 -29.51
C PRO A 192 -20.06 7.53 -29.34
N GLY A 193 -19.53 6.44 -28.78
CA GLY A 193 -18.10 6.26 -28.45
C GLY A 193 -17.82 5.83 -27.01
N GLU A 194 -18.85 5.75 -26.18
CA GLU A 194 -18.77 5.16 -24.84
C GLU A 194 -18.80 3.62 -24.94
N ASP A 195 -17.66 2.98 -25.23
CA ASP A 195 -17.55 1.51 -25.32
C ASP A 195 -17.44 0.82 -23.94
N LEU A 196 -17.19 1.62 -22.90
CA LEU A 196 -17.09 1.19 -21.51
C LEU A 196 -17.82 2.19 -20.60
N THR A 197 -18.72 1.69 -19.76
CA THR A 197 -19.36 2.46 -18.68
C THR A 197 -18.99 1.86 -17.33
N ILE A 198 -18.55 2.70 -16.39
CA ILE A 198 -18.24 2.29 -15.02
C ILE A 198 -19.31 2.86 -14.09
N VAL A 199 -19.95 1.98 -13.34
CA VAL A 199 -21.02 2.31 -12.39
C VAL A 199 -20.48 2.19 -10.97
N PHE A 200 -20.55 3.28 -10.22
CA PHE A 200 -20.26 3.31 -8.80
C PHE A 200 -21.56 3.39 -7.99
N GLY A 201 -21.93 2.27 -7.37
CA GLY A 201 -23.03 2.16 -6.42
C GLY A 201 -22.85 3.03 -5.18
N ALA A 202 -23.94 3.62 -4.68
CA ALA A 202 -24.01 4.26 -3.37
C ALA A 202 -23.99 3.22 -2.24
N SER A 203 -24.53 2.03 -2.53
CA SER A 203 -24.36 0.80 -1.76
C SER A 203 -23.47 -0.19 -2.52
N ALA A 204 -23.02 -1.22 -1.80
CA ALA A 204 -22.33 -2.37 -2.37
C ALA A 204 -23.33 -3.26 -3.13
N VAL A 205 -22.91 -3.81 -4.27
CA VAL A 205 -23.68 -4.83 -5.00
C VAL A 205 -23.50 -6.16 -4.27
N ILE A 206 -24.55 -6.66 -3.62
CA ILE A 206 -24.46 -7.87 -2.78
C ILE A 206 -25.00 -9.14 -3.43
N ASP A 207 -25.93 -9.00 -4.38
CA ASP A 207 -26.54 -10.12 -5.09
C ASP A 207 -27.01 -9.73 -6.51
N ALA A 208 -27.58 -10.69 -7.22
CA ALA A 208 -28.00 -10.52 -8.60
C ALA A 208 -29.28 -9.68 -8.77
N ASP A 209 -30.04 -9.45 -7.70
CA ASP A 209 -31.31 -8.69 -7.71
C ASP A 209 -31.13 -7.26 -7.16
N ASP A 210 -29.90 -6.91 -6.78
CA ASP A 210 -29.51 -5.56 -6.37
C ASP A 210 -29.71 -4.53 -7.51
N VAL A 211 -29.72 -3.26 -7.14
CA VAL A 211 -30.15 -2.13 -7.97
C VAL A 211 -29.34 -2.01 -9.26
N VAL A 212 -28.01 -2.19 -9.20
CA VAL A 212 -27.14 -2.04 -10.39
C VAL A 212 -27.33 -3.21 -11.39
N PRO A 213 -27.25 -4.49 -10.99
CA PRO A 213 -27.63 -5.62 -11.85
C PRO A 213 -29.04 -5.48 -12.45
N ALA A 214 -30.04 -5.10 -11.64
CA ALA A 214 -31.41 -4.92 -12.09
C ALA A 214 -31.52 -3.80 -13.14
N ALA A 215 -30.84 -2.68 -12.92
CA ALA A 215 -30.80 -1.56 -13.87
C ALA A 215 -30.16 -1.94 -15.22
N ILE A 216 -29.10 -2.77 -15.21
CA ILE A 216 -28.51 -3.29 -16.45
C ILE A 216 -29.53 -4.12 -17.24
N ARG A 217 -30.25 -5.02 -16.57
CA ARG A 217 -31.30 -5.83 -17.22
C ARG A 217 -32.45 -4.97 -17.74
N ARG A 218 -32.88 -3.97 -16.95
CA ARG A 218 -33.93 -3.02 -17.34
C ARG A 218 -33.53 -2.18 -18.56
N ALA A 219 -32.26 -1.82 -18.68
CA ALA A 219 -31.70 -1.16 -19.87
C ALA A 219 -31.55 -2.09 -21.09
N GLY A 220 -32.08 -3.33 -21.04
CA GLY A 220 -31.99 -4.32 -22.11
C GLY A 220 -30.63 -5.01 -22.20
N GLY A 221 -29.80 -4.91 -21.15
CA GLY A 221 -28.51 -5.56 -21.05
C GLY A 221 -28.55 -6.94 -20.39
N GLU A 222 -27.37 -7.54 -20.28
CA GLU A 222 -27.12 -8.78 -19.58
C GLU A 222 -26.09 -8.59 -18.47
N VAL A 223 -26.25 -9.34 -17.37
CA VAL A 223 -25.23 -9.49 -16.33
C VAL A 223 -24.42 -10.73 -16.68
N ILE A 224 -23.13 -10.54 -16.97
CA ILE A 224 -22.22 -11.60 -17.39
C ILE A 224 -21.65 -12.32 -16.18
N HIS A 225 -21.22 -11.56 -15.17
CA HIS A 225 -20.61 -12.12 -13.96
C HIS A 225 -20.81 -11.17 -12.77
N LEU A 226 -21.05 -11.74 -11.59
CA LEU A 226 -21.12 -11.02 -10.33
C LEU A 226 -20.16 -11.65 -9.34
N GLY A 227 -19.35 -10.81 -8.71
CA GLY A 227 -18.33 -11.18 -7.77
C GLY A 227 -16.98 -11.41 -8.45
N MET A 228 -15.92 -11.48 -7.65
CA MET A 228 -14.64 -12.02 -8.09
C MET A 228 -13.88 -12.61 -6.90
N PRO A 229 -13.07 -13.66 -7.09
CA PRO A 229 -12.28 -14.27 -6.02
C PRO A 229 -10.98 -13.48 -5.75
N VAL A 230 -11.07 -12.14 -5.68
CA VAL A 230 -9.94 -11.24 -5.42
C VAL A 230 -10.30 -10.28 -4.30
N ASP A 231 -9.38 -10.10 -3.36
CA ASP A 231 -9.57 -9.24 -2.20
C ASP A 231 -8.40 -8.27 -2.00
N PRO A 232 -8.63 -6.94 -1.97
CA PRO A 232 -9.88 -6.21 -2.32
C PRO A 232 -10.34 -6.41 -3.77
N GLY A 233 -11.66 -6.40 -4.01
CA GLY A 233 -12.25 -6.41 -5.36
C GLY A 233 -13.52 -7.25 -5.50
N ASN A 234 -13.79 -8.10 -4.53
CA ASN A 234 -14.79 -9.17 -4.54
C ASN A 234 -16.23 -8.85 -4.95
N LEU A 235 -16.65 -7.58 -4.96
CA LEU A 235 -18.01 -7.14 -5.35
C LEU A 235 -18.05 -6.49 -6.74
N LEU A 236 -17.10 -6.85 -7.61
CA LEU A 236 -17.13 -6.47 -9.01
C LEU A 236 -18.38 -7.04 -9.69
N LEU A 237 -18.98 -6.26 -10.58
CA LEU A 237 -20.02 -6.71 -11.50
C LEU A 237 -19.55 -6.47 -12.93
N LEU A 238 -19.66 -7.48 -13.78
CA LEU A 238 -19.44 -7.38 -15.22
C LEU A 238 -20.78 -7.60 -15.93
N GLY A 239 -21.17 -6.63 -16.76
CA GLY A 239 -22.36 -6.69 -17.59
C GLY A 239 -22.13 -6.10 -18.97
N ARG A 240 -23.16 -6.15 -19.81
CA ARG A 240 -23.10 -5.66 -21.18
C ARG A 240 -24.44 -5.11 -21.64
N ILE A 241 -24.42 -4.02 -22.39
CA ILE A 241 -25.59 -3.48 -23.11
C ILE A 241 -25.19 -3.35 -24.58
N GLY A 242 -25.75 -4.19 -25.45
CA GLY A 242 -25.30 -4.29 -26.84
C GLY A 242 -23.83 -4.72 -26.92
N LYS A 243 -22.96 -3.86 -27.47
CA LYS A 243 -21.50 -4.08 -27.51
C LYS A 243 -20.74 -3.41 -26.36
N ARG A 244 -21.41 -2.55 -25.59
CA ARG A 244 -20.79 -1.75 -24.53
C ARG A 244 -20.60 -2.58 -23.28
N THR A 245 -19.40 -2.54 -22.72
CA THR A 245 -19.08 -3.19 -21.44
C THR A 245 -19.54 -2.31 -20.28
N ILE A 246 -20.20 -2.91 -19.29
CA ILE A 246 -20.61 -2.25 -18.06
C ILE A 246 -19.83 -2.87 -16.89
N LEU A 247 -19.10 -2.05 -16.15
CA LEU A 247 -18.41 -2.47 -14.93
C LEU A 247 -19.08 -1.83 -13.71
N GLY A 248 -19.70 -2.63 -12.86
CA GLY A 248 -20.05 -2.21 -11.51
C GLY A 248 -18.82 -2.27 -10.62
N ALA A 249 -18.32 -1.11 -10.22
CA ALA A 249 -17.10 -0.99 -9.45
C ALA A 249 -17.36 -1.22 -7.96
N PRO A 250 -16.57 -2.08 -7.28
CA PRO A 250 -16.66 -2.25 -5.84
C PRO A 250 -16.23 -0.97 -5.10
N GLY A 251 -16.67 -0.81 -3.85
CA GLY A 251 -16.36 0.39 -3.05
C GLY A 251 -14.85 0.66 -2.90
N CYS A 252 -14.02 -0.40 -2.88
CA CYS A 252 -12.56 -0.27 -2.83
C CYS A 252 -11.95 0.45 -4.04
N ALA A 253 -12.62 0.44 -5.20
CA ALA A 253 -12.16 1.14 -6.40
C ALA A 253 -12.20 2.68 -6.26
N ARG A 254 -12.84 3.22 -5.21
CA ARG A 254 -12.77 4.65 -4.83
C ARG A 254 -11.44 5.02 -4.14
N SER A 255 -10.61 4.03 -3.78
CA SER A 255 -9.23 4.20 -3.30
C SER A 255 -8.26 4.23 -4.48
N SER A 256 -7.09 4.84 -4.30
CA SER A 256 -5.99 4.77 -5.28
C SER A 256 -5.14 3.51 -5.15
N VAL A 257 -5.37 2.70 -4.11
CA VAL A 257 -4.68 1.41 -3.92
C VAL A 257 -5.18 0.42 -4.97
N GLU A 258 -4.27 -0.40 -5.50
CA GLU A 258 -4.60 -1.47 -6.43
C GLU A 258 -5.60 -2.45 -5.80
N ASN A 259 -6.57 -2.91 -6.60
CA ASN A 259 -7.54 -3.92 -6.22
C ASN A 259 -8.02 -4.69 -7.45
N GLY A 260 -8.80 -5.75 -7.26
CA GLY A 260 -9.28 -6.63 -8.35
C GLY A 260 -10.02 -5.91 -9.49
N PHE A 261 -10.62 -4.75 -9.22
CA PHE A 261 -11.17 -3.89 -10.27
C PHE A 261 -10.14 -3.53 -11.34
N ASP A 262 -8.90 -3.26 -10.93
CA ASP A 262 -7.81 -2.87 -11.84
C ASP A 262 -7.40 -3.99 -12.78
N TRP A 263 -7.43 -5.23 -12.31
CA TRP A 263 -7.10 -6.39 -13.13
C TRP A 263 -8.07 -6.54 -14.30
N ILE A 264 -9.36 -6.34 -14.03
CA ILE A 264 -10.39 -6.42 -15.08
C ILE A 264 -10.39 -5.17 -15.95
N LEU A 265 -10.26 -3.99 -15.36
CA LEU A 265 -10.18 -2.72 -16.09
C LEU A 265 -9.00 -2.75 -17.08
N ASN A 266 -7.81 -3.12 -16.63
CA ASN A 266 -6.62 -3.15 -17.49
C ASN A 266 -6.79 -4.11 -18.67
N ARG A 267 -7.40 -5.27 -18.45
CA ARG A 267 -7.68 -6.24 -19.53
C ARG A 267 -8.60 -5.64 -20.59
N ILE A 268 -9.70 -5.01 -20.17
CA ILE A 268 -10.62 -4.32 -21.09
C ILE A 268 -9.93 -3.18 -21.85
N LEU A 269 -9.09 -2.41 -21.16
CA LEU A 269 -8.30 -1.32 -21.76
C LEU A 269 -7.21 -1.82 -22.73
N ALA A 270 -6.83 -3.09 -22.66
CA ALA A 270 -5.89 -3.75 -23.57
C ALA A 270 -6.58 -4.63 -24.63
N ASP A 271 -7.90 -4.48 -24.83
CA ASP A 271 -8.71 -5.30 -25.76
C ASP A 271 -8.69 -6.81 -25.46
N LEU A 272 -8.42 -7.19 -24.20
CA LEU A 272 -8.49 -8.58 -23.77
C LEU A 272 -9.92 -8.88 -23.33
N GLU A 273 -10.47 -9.96 -23.88
CA GLU A 273 -11.76 -10.47 -23.46
C GLU A 273 -11.67 -10.91 -21.99
N VAL A 274 -12.76 -10.67 -21.26
CA VAL A 274 -12.92 -11.07 -19.86
C VAL A 274 -14.26 -11.79 -19.77
N GLY A 275 -14.20 -13.10 -19.59
CA GLY A 275 -15.36 -13.95 -19.33
C GLY A 275 -15.50 -14.35 -17.86
N PRO A 276 -16.56 -15.12 -17.53
CA PRO A 276 -16.74 -15.68 -16.19
C PRO A 276 -15.56 -16.55 -15.73
N GLU A 277 -15.05 -17.43 -16.59
CA GLU A 277 -13.93 -18.33 -16.26
C GLU A 277 -12.63 -17.56 -15.97
N ASP A 278 -12.40 -16.47 -16.68
CA ASP A 278 -11.27 -15.57 -16.43
C ASP A 278 -11.33 -14.97 -15.03
N ILE A 279 -12.51 -14.55 -14.58
CA ILE A 279 -12.69 -13.94 -13.27
C ILE A 279 -12.60 -15.01 -12.17
N VAL A 280 -13.26 -16.15 -12.35
CA VAL A 280 -13.24 -17.27 -11.39
C VAL A 280 -11.81 -17.82 -11.22
N GLY A 281 -11.00 -17.80 -12.27
CA GLY A 281 -9.60 -18.23 -12.24
C GLY A 281 -8.67 -17.37 -11.38
N LEU A 282 -9.08 -16.17 -10.97
CA LEU A 282 -8.23 -15.21 -10.23
C LEU A 282 -8.05 -15.55 -8.75
N GLY A 283 -8.63 -16.65 -8.26
CA GLY A 283 -8.57 -17.01 -6.84
C GLY A 283 -7.15 -17.28 -6.32
N VAL A 284 -6.31 -17.94 -7.13
CA VAL A 284 -4.91 -18.18 -6.78
C VAL A 284 -4.12 -16.89 -6.99
N GLY A 285 -3.59 -16.33 -5.90
CA GLY A 285 -2.94 -15.01 -5.93
C GLY A 285 -3.91 -13.84 -5.86
N GLY A 286 -5.22 -14.09 -5.76
CA GLY A 286 -6.26 -13.07 -5.62
C GLY A 286 -6.25 -12.33 -4.28
N LEU A 287 -5.40 -12.73 -3.32
CA LEU A 287 -5.19 -11.97 -2.09
C LEU A 287 -4.06 -10.95 -2.33
N LEU A 288 -4.44 -9.75 -2.79
CA LEU A 288 -3.50 -8.73 -3.26
C LEU A 288 -2.66 -8.14 -2.13
N MET A 289 -3.36 -7.61 -1.13
CA MET A 289 -2.80 -7.22 0.15
C MET A 289 -3.94 -7.38 1.16
N GLU A 290 -3.62 -7.89 2.36
CA GLU A 290 -4.42 -7.54 3.52
C GLU A 290 -4.38 -6.03 3.63
N ILE A 291 -5.44 -5.36 3.20
CA ILE A 291 -5.52 -3.93 3.37
C ILE A 291 -5.49 -3.70 4.88
N ALA A 292 -4.48 -2.98 5.36
CA ALA A 292 -4.44 -2.45 6.72
C ALA A 292 -5.61 -1.49 7.04
N SER A 293 -6.60 -1.37 6.13
CA SER A 293 -7.82 -0.58 6.25
C SER A 293 -9.10 -1.42 6.17
N ARG A 294 -9.05 -2.72 6.49
CA ARG A 294 -10.26 -3.51 6.72
C ARG A 294 -10.22 -4.09 8.13
N PRO A 295 -11.27 -3.88 8.96
CA PRO A 295 -11.44 -4.70 10.15
C PRO A 295 -11.62 -6.14 9.67
N GLN A 296 -10.60 -6.98 9.87
CA GLN A 296 -10.64 -8.41 9.58
C GLN A 296 -11.79 -9.03 10.38
N LEU A 297 -12.94 -9.22 9.75
CA LEU A 297 -14.12 -9.80 10.38
C LEU A 297 -14.20 -11.33 10.18
N ARG A 298 -13.18 -11.99 9.61
CA ARG A 298 -13.27 -13.44 9.33
C ARG A 298 -12.02 -14.29 9.54
N GLU A 299 -10.88 -13.71 9.88
CA GLU A 299 -9.89 -14.47 10.64
C GLU A 299 -9.97 -13.97 12.07
N ALA A 300 -10.60 -14.76 12.92
CA ALA A 300 -10.23 -14.77 14.32
C ALA A 300 -8.74 -15.14 14.33
N VAL A 301 -7.88 -14.12 14.17
CA VAL A 301 -6.45 -14.19 14.43
C VAL A 301 -6.37 -14.96 15.72
N ARG A 302 -5.73 -16.13 15.64
CA ARG A 302 -5.46 -16.99 16.78
C ARG A 302 -5.09 -16.06 17.91
N ARG A 303 -5.92 -16.07 18.97
CA ARG A 303 -5.63 -15.38 20.21
C ARG A 303 -4.28 -15.89 20.66
N ASP A 304 -3.22 -15.15 20.33
CA ASP A 304 -2.02 -15.20 21.12
C ASP A 304 -2.44 -14.65 22.48
N ALA A 305 -2.58 -15.59 23.40
CA ALA A 305 -2.98 -15.37 24.76
C ALA A 305 -2.00 -14.40 25.44
N ALA A 306 -2.27 -13.09 25.40
CA ALA A 306 -1.58 -12.10 26.23
C ALA A 306 -2.28 -10.73 26.37
N ALA A 307 -3.06 -10.25 25.41
CA ALA A 307 -3.65 -8.91 25.49
C ALA A 307 -4.97 -8.90 26.29
N ASP A 308 -4.86 -8.88 27.62
CA ASP A 308 -5.92 -8.36 28.51
C ASP A 308 -6.29 -6.95 28.02
N GLY A 309 -7.59 -6.64 27.85
CA GLY A 309 -8.16 -5.50 27.10
C GLY A 309 -7.80 -4.08 27.58
N ARG A 310 -6.54 -3.88 27.96
CA ARG A 310 -5.95 -2.75 28.64
C ARG A 310 -5.25 -1.84 27.63
N VAL A 311 -5.21 -0.56 27.96
CA VAL A 311 -4.52 0.47 27.19
C VAL A 311 -3.18 0.78 27.86
N HIS A 312 -2.11 0.87 27.08
CA HIS A 312 -0.79 1.33 27.53
C HIS A 312 -0.55 2.76 27.07
N ILE A 313 0.12 3.60 27.86
CA ILE A 313 0.44 4.98 27.44
C ILE A 313 1.85 5.03 26.86
N LEU A 314 1.95 5.60 25.66
CA LEU A 314 3.22 5.90 25.01
C LEU A 314 3.44 7.41 24.96
N VAL A 315 4.38 7.91 25.76
CA VAL A 315 4.74 9.33 25.81
C VAL A 315 5.88 9.60 24.82
N LEU A 316 5.63 10.44 23.82
CA LEU A 316 6.62 10.83 22.83
C LEU A 316 7.39 12.07 23.33
N ALA A 317 8.66 11.85 23.71
CA ALA A 317 9.55 12.86 24.31
C ALA A 317 10.88 13.00 23.55
N ALA A 318 10.93 12.60 22.27
CA ALA A 318 12.16 12.55 21.49
C ALA A 318 12.50 13.85 20.72
N GLY A 319 11.60 14.83 20.74
CA GLY A 319 11.69 16.05 19.94
C GLY A 319 12.82 17.01 20.36
N ARG A 320 13.33 17.78 19.39
CA ARG A 320 14.47 18.70 19.54
C ARG A 320 14.11 20.08 20.13
N SER A 321 12.82 20.40 20.26
CA SER A 321 12.34 21.70 20.74
C SER A 321 12.86 22.91 19.94
N SER A 322 13.14 22.73 18.64
CA SER A 322 13.81 23.73 17.79
C SER A 322 13.10 25.09 17.74
N ARG A 323 11.76 25.11 17.86
CA ARG A 323 10.94 26.34 17.84
C ARG A 323 11.03 27.17 19.12
N MET A 324 11.60 26.63 20.19
CA MET A 324 11.80 27.35 21.45
C MET A 324 12.98 28.33 21.40
N GLY A 325 13.93 28.15 20.48
CA GLY A 325 15.14 28.99 20.39
C GLY A 325 16.00 29.00 21.65
N GLY A 326 15.83 28.02 22.54
CA GLY A 326 16.38 27.99 23.90
C GLY A 326 16.36 26.56 24.49
N PRO A 327 16.41 26.41 25.84
CA PRO A 327 16.42 25.10 26.49
C PRO A 327 15.21 24.23 26.11
N ASN A 328 15.37 22.91 26.25
CA ASN A 328 14.35 21.95 25.85
C ASN A 328 13.03 22.19 26.61
N LYS A 329 11.91 22.40 25.91
CA LYS A 329 10.59 22.69 26.51
C LYS A 329 10.15 21.68 27.56
N LEU A 330 10.55 20.43 27.38
CA LEU A 330 10.20 19.34 28.29
C LEU A 330 10.85 19.48 29.68
N LEU A 331 11.91 20.28 29.79
CA LEU A 331 12.62 20.59 31.04
C LEU A 331 12.14 21.90 31.67
N ALA A 332 11.28 22.67 31.00
CA ALA A 332 10.65 23.85 31.59
C ALA A 332 9.85 23.46 32.83
N ARG A 333 9.85 24.30 33.85
CA ARG A 333 9.17 24.03 35.11
C ARG A 333 7.77 24.64 35.11
N PHE A 334 6.81 23.84 35.53
CA PHE A 334 5.45 24.23 35.87
C PHE A 334 5.26 23.92 37.35
N GLU A 335 5.03 24.95 38.16
CA GLU A 335 4.91 24.80 39.62
C GLU A 335 6.11 24.05 40.24
N GLY A 336 7.32 24.38 39.76
CA GLY A 336 8.57 23.77 40.24
C GLY A 336 8.91 22.39 39.64
N LYS A 337 8.06 21.81 38.79
CA LYS A 337 8.23 20.46 38.23
C LYS A 337 8.49 20.49 36.73
N PRO A 338 9.47 19.74 36.19
CA PRO A 338 9.68 19.64 34.74
C PRO A 338 8.42 19.18 34.01
N LEU A 339 8.14 19.75 32.85
CA LEU A 339 6.95 19.43 32.05
C LEU A 339 6.84 17.94 31.74
N ILE A 340 7.93 17.28 31.33
CA ILE A 340 7.93 15.84 31.08
C ILE A 340 7.51 15.04 32.32
N ARG A 341 7.96 15.45 33.51
CA ARG A 341 7.64 14.79 34.77
C ARG A 341 6.19 15.02 35.15
N ARG A 342 5.63 16.20 34.87
CA ARG A 342 4.18 16.46 35.03
C ARG A 342 3.35 15.57 34.10
N THR A 343 3.70 15.50 32.82
CA THR A 343 3.00 14.68 31.83
C THR A 343 3.05 13.19 32.19
N VAL A 344 4.22 12.68 32.60
CA VAL A 344 4.38 11.29 33.04
C VAL A 344 3.60 10.99 34.32
N ASP A 345 3.62 11.89 35.31
CA ASP A 345 2.87 11.66 36.54
C ASP A 345 1.35 11.68 36.31
N THR A 346 0.85 12.51 35.39
CA THR A 346 -0.55 12.43 34.92
C THR A 346 -0.85 11.08 34.24
N ALA A 347 0.07 10.58 33.39
CA ALA A 347 -0.10 9.29 32.74
C ALA A 347 -0.11 8.13 33.73
N LEU A 348 0.80 8.12 34.71
CA LEU A 348 0.90 7.10 35.75
C LEU A 348 -0.31 7.07 36.70
N ALA A 349 -0.97 8.22 36.90
CA ALA A 349 -2.17 8.32 37.73
C ALA A 349 -3.46 7.87 37.01
N SER A 350 -3.40 7.57 35.71
CA SER A 350 -4.54 7.10 34.92
C SER A 350 -4.80 5.59 35.07
N ARG A 351 -5.88 5.11 34.44
CA ARG A 351 -6.24 3.68 34.35
C ARG A 351 -5.39 2.89 33.34
N ALA A 352 -4.31 3.47 32.82
CA ALA A 352 -3.42 2.77 31.90
C ALA A 352 -2.73 1.59 32.60
N SER A 353 -2.46 0.54 31.82
CA SER A 353 -1.72 -0.64 32.30
C SER A 353 -0.23 -0.38 32.54
N GLY A 354 0.31 0.70 31.97
CA GLY A 354 1.69 1.10 32.12
C GLY A 354 2.01 2.32 31.27
N VAL A 355 3.21 2.85 31.47
CA VAL A 355 3.70 4.05 30.77
C VAL A 355 5.09 3.78 30.21
N THR A 356 5.24 3.99 28.90
CA THR A 356 6.52 3.96 28.20
C THR A 356 6.84 5.35 27.65
N VAL A 357 8.07 5.82 27.84
CA VAL A 357 8.53 7.12 27.35
C VAL A 357 9.58 6.91 26.27
N VAL A 358 9.33 7.43 25.07
CA VAL A 358 10.28 7.42 23.96
C VAL A 358 11.13 8.67 24.01
N THR A 359 12.43 8.48 24.22
CA THR A 359 13.44 9.54 24.33
C THR A 359 14.29 9.61 23.06
N GLY A 360 14.85 10.79 22.79
CA GLY A 360 15.71 11.05 21.64
C GLY A 360 16.72 12.13 22.00
N TYR A 361 16.47 13.36 21.56
CA TYR A 361 17.29 14.51 21.91
C TYR A 361 17.36 14.74 23.44
N MET A 362 18.56 14.99 23.98
CA MET A 362 18.81 15.17 25.41
C MET A 362 18.30 14.02 26.31
N ARG A 363 18.41 12.77 25.83
CA ARG A 363 18.02 11.55 26.56
C ARG A 363 18.38 11.58 28.04
N ASP A 364 19.64 11.88 28.39
CA ASP A 364 20.11 11.77 29.77
C ASP A 364 19.43 12.79 30.71
N ALA A 365 19.19 14.01 30.22
CA ALA A 365 18.46 15.03 30.99
C ALA A 365 16.98 14.67 31.15
N ILE A 366 16.35 14.11 30.11
CA ILE A 366 14.97 13.62 30.19
C ILE A 366 14.85 12.42 31.14
N ALA A 367 15.79 11.48 31.08
CA ALA A 367 15.85 10.34 31.99
C ALA A 367 16.05 10.79 33.44
N ALA A 368 16.94 11.75 33.70
CA ALA A 368 17.15 12.32 35.03
C ALA A 368 15.89 13.03 35.56
N ALA A 369 15.13 13.73 34.71
CA ALA A 369 13.86 14.36 35.11
C ALA A 369 12.78 13.32 35.49
N LEU A 370 12.92 12.09 35.03
CA LEU A 370 12.02 10.96 35.28
C LEU A 370 12.56 9.98 36.32
N ASP A 371 13.66 10.31 37.00
CA ASP A 371 14.23 9.44 38.02
C ASP A 371 13.20 9.09 39.12
N GLY A 372 13.17 7.82 39.50
CA GLY A 372 12.19 7.27 40.43
C GLY A 372 10.73 7.18 39.94
N ALA A 373 10.43 7.49 38.67
CA ALA A 373 9.11 7.21 38.09
C ALA A 373 9.04 5.76 37.56
N ASP A 374 7.89 5.10 37.74
CA ASP A 374 7.65 3.72 37.28
C ASP A 374 7.34 3.68 35.77
N VAL A 375 8.34 3.99 34.95
CA VAL A 375 8.21 4.07 33.49
C VAL A 375 9.26 3.25 32.77
N ARG A 376 8.90 2.71 31.61
CA ARG A 376 9.86 2.10 30.68
C ARG A 376 10.44 3.20 29.77
N LEU A 377 11.76 3.34 29.74
CA LEU A 377 12.43 4.25 28.80
C LEU A 377 12.85 3.52 27.53
N VAL A 378 12.43 4.04 26.38
CA VAL A 378 12.85 3.57 25.05
C VAL A 378 13.68 4.68 24.39
N HIS A 379 14.83 4.35 23.83
CA HIS A 379 15.66 5.33 23.12
C HIS A 379 15.49 5.17 21.60
N ASN A 380 15.12 6.27 20.93
CA ASN A 380 15.09 6.36 19.47
C ASN A 380 16.34 7.08 18.94
N PRO A 381 17.34 6.36 18.38
CA PRO A 381 18.52 6.98 17.80
C PRO A 381 18.18 7.80 16.54
N ARG A 382 17.09 7.46 15.84
CA ARG A 382 16.62 8.11 14.60
C ARG A 382 15.63 9.24 14.83
N HIS A 383 15.61 9.83 16.02
CA HIS A 383 14.67 10.92 16.36
C HIS A 383 14.75 12.15 15.44
N ALA A 384 15.87 12.34 14.73
CA ALA A 384 16.04 13.41 13.76
C ALA A 384 15.24 13.20 12.46
N ASP A 385 14.84 11.96 12.16
CA ASP A 385 14.17 11.58 10.91
C ASP A 385 12.64 11.82 10.95
N GLY A 386 12.13 12.36 12.05
CA GLY A 386 10.72 12.75 12.23
C GLY A 386 9.96 11.92 13.26
N LEU A 387 8.73 12.36 13.57
CA LEU A 387 7.86 11.77 14.60
C LEU A 387 7.55 10.28 14.34
N SER A 388 7.46 9.85 13.08
CA SER A 388 7.17 8.46 12.69
C SER A 388 8.13 7.46 13.34
N THR A 389 9.44 7.74 13.32
CA THR A 389 10.46 6.84 13.90
C THR A 389 10.30 6.65 15.40
N SER A 390 9.84 7.68 16.11
CA SER A 390 9.59 7.62 17.57
C SER A 390 8.34 6.82 17.87
N LEU A 391 7.30 6.98 17.05
CA LEU A 391 6.08 6.19 17.14
C LEU A 391 6.38 4.71 16.87
N SER A 392 7.15 4.38 15.82
CA SER A 392 7.52 3.00 15.47
C SER A 392 8.38 2.34 16.55
N ALA A 393 9.36 3.06 17.10
CA ALA A 393 10.16 2.56 18.22
C ALA A 393 9.30 2.27 19.46
N GLY A 394 8.33 3.13 19.74
CA GLY A 394 7.38 2.95 20.83
C GLY A 394 6.46 1.75 20.65
N PHE A 395 5.83 1.63 19.47
CA PHE A 395 4.93 0.51 19.17
C PHE A 395 5.65 -0.84 19.20
N ALA A 396 6.86 -0.92 18.64
CA ALA A 396 7.67 -2.13 18.69
C ALA A 396 7.97 -2.59 20.13
N ALA A 397 8.04 -1.64 21.08
CA ALA A 397 8.37 -1.92 22.48
C ALA A 397 7.17 -2.35 23.34
N VAL A 398 5.92 -2.07 22.93
CA VAL A 398 4.73 -2.30 23.80
C VAL A 398 3.54 -3.00 23.11
N ALA A 399 3.54 -3.14 21.78
CA ALA A 399 2.38 -3.69 21.06
C ALA A 399 2.03 -5.14 21.43
N GLY A 400 3.00 -5.92 21.94
CA GLY A 400 2.78 -7.28 22.43
C GLY A 400 2.20 -7.39 23.85
N GLU A 401 2.03 -6.27 24.57
CA GLU A 401 1.67 -6.26 26.00
C GLU A 401 0.26 -5.69 26.27
N CYS A 402 -0.42 -5.14 25.25
CA CYS A 402 -1.69 -4.43 25.40
C CYS A 402 -2.57 -4.53 24.15
N SER A 403 -3.83 -4.11 24.25
CA SER A 403 -4.77 -4.08 23.11
C SER A 403 -4.82 -2.71 22.42
N GLY A 404 -4.47 -1.64 23.14
CA GLY A 404 -4.46 -0.28 22.64
C GLY A 404 -3.30 0.53 23.22
N ILE A 405 -2.80 1.47 22.44
CA ILE A 405 -1.73 2.38 22.84
C ILE A 405 -2.26 3.81 22.75
N LEU A 406 -2.36 4.50 23.89
CA LEU A 406 -2.61 5.94 23.96
C LEU A 406 -1.30 6.68 23.69
N VAL A 407 -1.19 7.27 22.51
CA VAL A 407 -0.06 8.11 22.10
C VAL A 407 -0.25 9.51 22.66
N LEU A 408 0.65 9.90 23.56
CA LEU A 408 0.66 11.17 24.28
C LEU A 408 1.86 12.01 23.83
N LEU A 409 1.66 13.28 23.52
CA LEU A 409 2.78 14.21 23.30
C LEU A 409 3.23 14.79 24.65
N ALA A 410 4.54 14.81 24.88
CA ALA A 410 5.11 15.20 26.17
C ALA A 410 4.87 16.67 26.57
N ASP A 411 4.41 17.50 25.63
CA ASP A 411 4.30 18.96 25.70
C ASP A 411 2.86 19.47 25.76
N GLN A 412 1.92 18.65 26.22
CA GLN A 412 0.51 18.99 26.44
C GLN A 412 0.21 19.24 27.93
N PRO A 413 0.51 20.42 28.50
CA PRO A 413 0.49 20.67 29.96
C PRO A 413 -0.91 20.67 30.59
N LEU A 414 -1.96 20.81 29.78
CA LEU A 414 -3.34 20.91 30.23
C LEU A 414 -4.03 19.56 30.39
N LEU A 415 -3.41 18.45 29.97
CA LEU A 415 -4.01 17.13 30.08
C LEU A 415 -4.16 16.71 31.55
N THR A 416 -5.37 16.23 31.87
CA THR A 416 -5.70 15.73 33.21
C THR A 416 -5.88 14.21 33.19
N VAL A 417 -5.81 13.59 34.38
CA VAL A 417 -6.09 12.16 34.55
C VAL A 417 -7.49 11.79 34.04
N ALA A 418 -8.47 12.67 34.26
CA ALA A 418 -9.85 12.46 33.83
C ALA A 418 -10.00 12.44 32.30
N ASP A 419 -9.19 13.22 31.57
CA ASP A 419 -9.18 13.20 30.11
C ASP A 419 -8.65 11.87 29.58
N LEU A 420 -7.53 11.40 30.15
CA LEU A 420 -6.92 10.12 29.79
C LEU A 420 -7.87 8.96 30.09
N ASP A 421 -8.47 8.93 31.28
CA ASP A 421 -9.43 7.90 31.70
C ASP A 421 -10.69 7.91 30.83
N ARG A 422 -11.18 9.08 30.41
CA ARG A 422 -12.32 9.18 29.50
C ARG A 422 -12.00 8.57 28.14
N MET A 423 -10.80 8.83 27.61
CA MET A 423 -10.35 8.23 26.37
C MET A 423 -10.15 6.72 26.48
N ILE A 424 -9.51 6.25 27.56
CA ILE A 424 -9.33 4.81 27.83
C ILE A 424 -10.69 4.13 27.95
N GLY A 425 -11.67 4.73 28.63
CA GLY A 425 -13.02 4.19 28.73
C GLY A 425 -13.81 4.18 27.42
N ALA A 426 -13.43 5.02 26.45
CA ALA A 426 -14.01 5.04 25.12
C ALA A 426 -13.39 4.00 24.18
N PHE A 427 -12.23 3.43 24.53
CA PHE A 427 -11.55 2.42 23.72
C PHE A 427 -12.30 1.09 23.75
N ASP A 428 -12.50 0.50 22.56
CA ASP A 428 -13.10 -0.82 22.43
C ASP A 428 -12.01 -1.86 22.15
N PRO A 429 -11.63 -2.69 23.15
CA PRO A 429 -10.58 -3.69 22.97
C PRO A 429 -11.04 -4.91 22.16
N THR A 430 -12.36 -5.03 21.87
CA THR A 430 -12.94 -6.21 21.21
C THR A 430 -12.92 -6.14 19.68
N GLY A 431 -12.64 -4.97 19.11
CA GLY A 431 -12.61 -4.74 17.66
C GLY A 431 -11.19 -4.61 17.10
N PRO A 432 -10.86 -5.25 15.96
CA PRO A 432 -9.64 -4.93 15.23
C PRO A 432 -9.75 -3.50 14.67
N GLY A 433 -8.82 -2.62 15.07
CA GLY A 433 -8.71 -1.28 14.50
C GLY A 433 -9.45 -0.16 15.24
N SER A 434 -9.81 -0.32 16.52
CA SER A 434 -10.37 0.78 17.31
C SER A 434 -9.41 1.99 17.37
N ILE A 435 -9.93 3.18 17.04
CA ILE A 435 -9.23 4.47 17.17
C ILE A 435 -10.05 5.38 18.07
N VAL A 436 -9.44 5.96 19.10
CA VAL A 436 -10.05 7.00 19.94
C VAL A 436 -9.29 8.30 19.78
N LEU A 437 -9.95 9.38 19.36
CA LEU A 437 -9.33 10.68 19.11
C LEU A 437 -9.83 11.75 20.06
N ALA A 438 -8.92 12.52 20.60
CA ALA A 438 -9.24 13.74 21.33
C ALA A 438 -9.78 14.83 20.40
N THR A 439 -10.79 15.59 20.85
CA THR A 439 -11.29 16.78 20.15
C THR A 439 -11.35 18.01 21.04
N ASP A 440 -11.21 19.19 20.42
CA ASP A 440 -11.46 20.53 20.95
C ASP A 440 -12.53 21.24 20.11
N GLY A 441 -13.77 21.24 20.57
CA GLY A 441 -14.90 21.79 19.82
C GLY A 441 -15.07 21.14 18.44
N GLY A 442 -14.90 19.81 18.37
CA GLY A 442 -14.95 19.04 17.13
C GLY A 442 -13.69 19.12 16.25
N ARG A 443 -12.66 19.87 16.65
CA ARG A 443 -11.35 19.86 15.98
C ARG A 443 -10.50 18.72 16.56
N ARG A 444 -10.06 17.81 15.70
CA ARG A 444 -9.22 16.67 16.09
C ARG A 444 -7.85 17.13 16.58
N GLY A 445 -7.39 16.54 17.68
CA GLY A 445 -6.11 16.83 18.32
C GLY A 445 -5.46 15.58 18.92
N ASN A 446 -4.59 15.78 19.89
CA ASN A 446 -3.91 14.72 20.65
C ASN A 446 -4.42 14.71 22.10
N PRO A 447 -4.40 13.60 22.84
CA PRO A 447 -3.82 12.31 22.47
C PRO A 447 -4.72 11.50 21.53
N VAL A 448 -4.20 10.35 21.09
CA VAL A 448 -4.93 9.37 20.27
C VAL A 448 -4.68 7.96 20.82
N ILE A 449 -5.73 7.15 20.95
CA ILE A 449 -5.58 5.70 21.17
C ILE A 449 -5.64 5.00 19.82
N LEU A 450 -4.65 4.16 19.56
CA LEU A 450 -4.61 3.27 18.42
C LEU A 450 -4.58 1.82 18.91
N SER A 451 -5.42 0.97 18.35
CA SER A 451 -5.29 -0.48 18.53
C SER A 451 -3.88 -0.96 18.16
N THR A 452 -3.34 -1.94 18.90
CA THR A 452 -2.06 -2.56 18.59
C THR A 452 -2.05 -3.27 17.23
N ALA A 453 -3.23 -3.55 16.66
CA ALA A 453 -3.39 -4.01 15.28
C ALA A 453 -2.78 -3.04 14.24
N PHE A 454 -2.61 -1.76 14.57
CA PHE A 454 -1.96 -0.79 13.69
C PHE A 454 -0.42 -0.85 13.73
N ALA A 455 0.21 -1.72 14.52
CA ALA A 455 1.67 -1.80 14.62
C ALA A 455 2.38 -2.00 13.27
N PRO A 456 1.91 -2.87 12.35
CA PRO A 456 2.50 -2.99 11.01
C PRO A 456 2.38 -1.71 10.18
N ALA A 457 1.20 -1.06 10.23
CA ALA A 457 0.97 0.20 9.53
C ALA A 457 1.90 1.30 10.06
N ILE A 458 2.10 1.38 11.38
CA ILE A 458 3.03 2.31 12.03
C ILE A 458 4.47 2.03 11.62
N ALA A 459 4.87 0.76 11.52
CA ALA A 459 6.21 0.40 11.10
C ALA A 459 6.54 0.89 9.68
N SER A 460 5.53 1.05 8.81
CA SER A 460 5.67 1.55 7.44
C SER A 460 5.60 3.07 7.29
N LEU A 461 5.36 3.83 8.37
CA LEU A 461 5.29 5.29 8.31
C LEU A 461 6.68 5.91 8.11
N GLU A 462 6.75 6.93 7.25
CA GLU A 462 7.95 7.72 7.00
C GLU A 462 7.72 9.21 7.29
N GLY A 463 8.81 9.92 7.61
CA GLY A 463 8.81 11.37 7.81
C GLY A 463 8.03 11.84 9.05
N ASP A 464 7.54 13.07 9.02
CA ASP A 464 6.93 13.74 10.20
C ASP A 464 5.40 13.61 10.26
N VAL A 465 4.83 12.59 9.60
CA VAL A 465 3.38 12.47 9.40
C VAL A 465 2.63 11.96 10.66
N GLY A 466 3.36 11.38 11.63
CA GLY A 466 2.78 10.86 12.87
C GLY A 466 1.62 9.88 12.67
N ALA A 467 0.74 9.73 13.67
CA ALA A 467 -0.45 8.88 13.58
C ALA A 467 -1.53 9.39 12.61
N ARG A 468 -1.37 10.59 12.04
CA ARG A 468 -2.40 11.29 11.25
C ARG A 468 -2.80 10.53 9.99
N ALA A 469 -1.85 9.89 9.31
CA ALA A 469 -2.13 9.09 8.11
C ALA A 469 -3.01 7.87 8.41
N ILE A 470 -2.79 7.23 9.56
CA ILE A 470 -3.57 6.07 10.02
C ILE A 470 -4.99 6.51 10.34
N VAL A 471 -5.15 7.62 11.06
CA VAL A 471 -6.44 8.21 11.38
C VAL A 471 -7.23 8.57 10.12
N GLN A 472 -6.59 9.20 9.13
CA GLN A 472 -7.27 9.62 7.89
C GLN A 472 -7.74 8.44 7.04
N SER A 473 -7.02 7.31 7.10
CA SER A 473 -7.30 6.13 6.29
C SER A 473 -8.36 5.20 6.92
N ASN A 474 -8.76 5.44 8.17
CA ASN A 474 -9.64 4.57 8.96
C ASN A 474 -10.78 5.37 9.63
N ALA A 475 -11.43 6.25 8.87
CA ALA A 475 -12.41 7.20 9.41
C ALA A 475 -13.68 6.56 9.99
N ASP A 476 -13.97 5.32 9.60
CA ASP A 476 -15.12 4.49 9.95
C ASP A 476 -15.01 3.85 11.34
N VAL A 477 -13.81 3.75 11.91
CA VAL A 477 -13.54 3.13 13.21
C VAL A 477 -13.08 4.14 14.28
N ILE A 478 -13.26 5.44 13.99
CA ILE A 478 -12.93 6.53 14.92
C ILE A 478 -14.07 6.77 15.90
N ARG A 479 -13.73 6.77 17.19
CA ARG A 479 -14.55 7.38 18.25
C ARG A 479 -13.89 8.69 18.71
N GLU A 480 -14.62 9.79 18.60
CA GLU A 480 -14.16 11.10 19.04
C GLU A 480 -14.54 11.34 20.51
N VAL A 481 -13.62 11.88 21.29
CA VAL A 481 -13.76 12.19 22.73
C VAL A 481 -13.38 13.65 22.96
N GLU A 482 -14.37 14.45 23.35
CA GLU A 482 -14.17 15.86 23.65
C GLU A 482 -13.45 16.04 24.99
N ILE A 483 -12.27 16.66 24.92
CA ILE A 483 -11.44 17.05 26.08
C ILE A 483 -11.06 18.54 26.06
N GLY A 484 -11.66 19.32 25.14
CA GLY A 484 -11.48 20.76 25.04
C GLY A 484 -10.05 21.16 24.71
N ARG A 485 -9.62 22.30 25.27
CA ARG A 485 -8.31 22.91 24.99
C ARG A 485 -7.11 21.99 25.27
N ALA A 486 -7.26 20.96 26.10
CA ALA A 486 -6.22 19.96 26.32
C ALA A 486 -5.90 19.15 25.05
N ALA A 487 -6.86 19.03 24.11
CA ALA A 487 -6.65 18.36 22.84
C ALA A 487 -5.78 19.17 21.85
N SER A 488 -5.81 20.49 21.96
CA SER A 488 -5.33 21.42 20.93
C SER A 488 -4.15 22.29 21.37
N LEU A 489 -3.83 22.36 22.66
CA LEU A 489 -2.73 23.17 23.17
C LEU A 489 -1.45 22.34 23.42
N ASP A 490 -0.43 22.58 22.61
CA ASP A 490 0.96 22.21 22.84
C ASP A 490 1.82 23.46 23.13
N VAL A 491 2.91 23.31 23.88
CA VAL A 491 3.81 24.43 24.23
C VAL A 491 5.03 24.48 23.30
N ASP A 492 4.79 24.78 22.03
CA ASP A 492 5.84 24.81 21.00
C ASP A 492 6.64 26.11 20.90
N THR A 493 6.21 27.17 21.58
CA THR A 493 6.87 28.48 21.57
C THR A 493 7.00 29.06 22.98
N PRO A 494 7.96 29.98 23.23
CA PRO A 494 8.09 30.63 24.53
C PRO A 494 6.84 31.44 24.95
N ALA A 495 6.05 31.91 23.99
CA ALA A 495 4.79 32.61 24.27
C ALA A 495 3.73 31.64 24.82
N LEU A 496 3.49 30.52 24.11
CA LEU A 496 2.56 29.47 24.54
C LEU A 496 2.98 28.83 25.86
N MET A 497 4.28 28.66 26.08
CA MET A 497 4.80 28.14 27.33
C MET A 497 4.46 29.04 28.52
N ARG A 498 4.69 30.36 28.39
CA ARG A 498 4.34 31.33 29.43
C ARG A 498 2.83 31.41 29.66
N GLU A 499 2.04 31.37 28.58
CA GLU A 499 0.58 31.34 28.67
C GLU A 499 0.06 30.11 29.43
N ALA A 500 0.71 28.96 29.25
CA ALA A 500 0.40 27.74 29.97
C ALA A 500 0.94 27.72 31.43
N GLY A 501 1.68 28.74 31.85
CA GLY A 501 2.24 28.85 33.21
C GLY A 501 3.64 28.25 33.40
N GLY A 502 4.37 27.97 32.32
CA GLY A 502 5.72 27.42 32.35
C GLY A 502 6.80 28.49 32.41
N VAL A 503 7.88 28.19 33.13
CA VAL A 503 9.08 29.04 33.21
C VAL A 503 10.34 28.24 32.90
N PHE A 504 11.28 28.88 32.21
CA PHE A 504 12.67 28.42 32.16
C PHE A 504 13.41 29.13 33.29
N GLU A 505 13.96 28.37 34.22
CA GLU A 505 14.91 28.89 35.21
C GLU A 505 16.24 29.25 34.57
#